data_AF-A0A946CUS0-F1
#
_entry.id   AF-A0A946CUS0-F1
#
_cell.length_a   1.000
_cell.length_b   1.000
_cell.length_c   1.000
_cell.angle_alpha   90.00
_cell.angle_beta   90.00
_cell.angle_gamma   90.00
#
_symmetry.space_group_name_H-M   'P 1'
#
loop_
_entity.id
_entity.type
_entity.pdbx_description
1 polymer ?
#
loop_
_entity_poly.entity_id
_entity_poly.type
_entity_poly.pdbx_seq_one_letter_code
_entity_poly.pdbx_strand_id
1 'polypeptide(L)'
;MEGYLKKMPALEKTKIRRDMLEHDTVRQAVEQSGHQAIMISEEDLLKSLDTTLRKKPNTGPVWVFGYGSLIWNPMLEYVTKRPARIRGYHRGFYCWSRINRGSPEKPGLVLALDRGGSCRGLAYELTTESVKKELLILWRREMLGKVYVPKWVRAETQEGYVDAITFVIDRSSAAYTGKLDEDRVVSIAIEASGHYGTCSDYLIETAKSLKHENIQDKKIFRLANKLLTRKGHFSNTDNEPTNNK
;
A
#
# COMPACT_ATOMS: atom_id res chain seq x y z
N MET A 1 -13.33 -6.67 21.85
CA MET A 1 -12.77 -5.78 20.82
C MET A 1 -13.85 -5.41 19.79
N GLU A 2 -14.97 -4.85 20.25
CA GLU A 2 -16.23 -4.80 19.47
C GLU A 2 -16.86 -3.40 19.43
N GLY A 3 -16.12 -2.36 19.83
CA GLY A 3 -16.61 -0.98 19.92
C GLY A 3 -15.91 0.05 19.02
N TYR A 4 -15.04 -0.38 18.10
CA TYR A 4 -14.07 0.50 17.43
C TYR A 4 -14.63 1.47 16.37
N LEU A 5 -15.93 1.45 16.03
CA LEU A 5 -16.44 2.10 14.78
C LEU A 5 -17.78 2.81 14.85
N LYS A 6 -18.18 3.32 16.00
CA LYS A 6 -19.28 4.30 15.99
C LYS A 6 -18.72 5.71 15.88
N LYS A 7 -18.84 6.25 14.66
CA LYS A 7 -18.76 7.66 14.25
C LYS A 7 -17.36 8.22 13.96
N MET A 8 -16.77 7.81 12.82
CA MET A 8 -15.91 8.72 12.05
C MET A 8 -16.80 9.53 11.09
N PRO A 9 -16.63 10.87 10.97
CA PRO A 9 -17.40 11.67 10.02
C PRO A 9 -17.13 11.20 8.58
N ALA A 10 -18.18 11.21 7.76
CA ALA A 10 -18.13 10.82 6.36
C ALA A 10 -17.27 11.83 5.57
N LEU A 11 -15.97 11.59 5.52
CA LEU A 11 -15.10 12.23 4.55
C LEU A 11 -15.51 11.69 3.16
N GLU A 12 -15.76 12.60 2.22
CA GLU A 12 -16.10 12.29 0.83
C GLU A 12 -15.10 11.29 0.23
N LYS A 13 -15.58 10.35 -0.62
CA LYS A 13 -14.79 9.27 -1.25
C LYS A 13 -13.69 9.82 -2.17
N THR A 14 -12.61 10.34 -1.58
CA THR A 14 -11.57 11.10 -2.28
C THR A 14 -10.27 10.34 -2.17
N LYS A 15 -9.59 10.04 -3.29
CA LYS A 15 -8.23 9.43 -3.27
C LYS A 15 -7.34 10.19 -2.28
N ILE A 16 -6.46 9.51 -1.54
CA ILE A 16 -5.41 10.20 -0.76
C ILE A 16 -4.70 11.16 -1.72
N ARG A 17 -4.58 12.43 -1.32
CA ARG A 17 -3.87 13.49 -2.03
C ARG A 17 -2.65 13.91 -1.21
N ARG A 18 -1.64 14.43 -1.89
CA ARG A 18 -0.37 14.82 -1.29
C ARG A 18 -0.54 15.91 -0.23
N ASP A 19 -1.37 16.92 -0.52
CA ASP A 19 -1.66 18.04 0.39
C ASP A 19 -2.21 17.58 1.75
N MET A 20 -3.03 16.52 1.76
CA MET A 20 -3.54 15.94 3.02
C MET A 20 -2.43 15.37 3.91
N LEU A 21 -1.39 14.79 3.31
CA LEU A 21 -0.26 14.20 4.05
C LEU A 21 0.77 15.26 4.47
N GLU A 22 0.96 16.29 3.64
CA GLU A 22 1.84 17.43 3.96
C GLU A 22 1.35 18.17 5.22
N HIS A 23 0.03 18.33 5.36
CA HIS A 23 -0.60 19.00 6.51
C HIS A 23 -1.00 18.06 7.67
N ASP A 24 -0.62 16.78 7.60
CA ASP A 24 -0.98 15.72 8.57
C ASP A 24 -2.49 15.62 8.88
N THR A 25 -3.34 15.96 7.90
CA THR A 25 -4.79 16.00 8.10
C THR A 25 -5.38 14.61 8.36
N VAL A 26 -4.70 13.55 7.89
CA VAL A 26 -5.06 12.16 8.18
C VAL A 26 -4.93 11.85 9.67
N ARG A 27 -3.82 12.25 10.30
CA ARG A 27 -3.64 12.11 11.76
C ARG A 27 -4.70 12.92 12.51
N GLN A 28 -4.89 14.19 12.14
CA GLN A 28 -5.86 15.08 12.78
C GLN A 28 -7.27 14.50 12.73
N ALA A 29 -7.69 13.95 11.60
CA ALA A 29 -8.99 13.30 11.46
C ALA A 29 -9.15 12.07 12.37
N VAL A 30 -8.08 11.28 12.55
CA VAL A 30 -8.12 10.11 13.45
C VAL A 30 -8.10 10.54 14.93
N GLU A 31 -7.32 11.55 15.29
CA GLU A 31 -7.30 12.13 16.65
C GLU A 31 -8.67 12.71 17.03
N GLN A 32 -9.30 13.47 16.13
CA GLN A 32 -10.65 14.01 16.32
C GLN A 32 -11.72 12.92 16.48
N SER A 33 -11.48 11.74 15.91
CA SER A 33 -12.39 10.59 16.08
C SER A 33 -12.19 9.85 17.42
N GLY A 34 -11.18 10.21 18.22
CA GLY A 34 -10.88 9.58 19.51
C GLY A 34 -10.11 8.26 19.42
N HIS A 35 -9.49 7.97 18.28
CA HIS A 35 -8.81 6.69 18.02
C HIS A 35 -7.27 6.83 17.98
N GLN A 36 -6.69 7.80 18.69
CA GLN A 36 -5.24 8.05 18.63
C GLN A 36 -4.38 6.87 19.12
N ALA A 37 -4.90 5.99 19.97
CA ALA A 37 -4.16 4.87 20.57
C ALA A 37 -3.67 3.82 19.56
N ILE A 38 -4.32 3.71 18.40
CA ILE A 38 -3.92 2.78 17.32
C ILE A 38 -2.89 3.39 16.36
N MET A 39 -2.55 4.68 16.52
CA MET A 39 -1.56 5.36 15.70
C MET A 39 -0.21 5.44 16.39
N ILE A 40 0.85 5.54 15.59
CA ILE A 40 2.14 6.03 16.06
C ILE A 40 2.02 7.51 16.42
N SER A 41 2.62 7.97 17.51
CA SER A 41 2.69 9.40 17.82
C SER A 41 3.51 10.13 16.75
N GLU A 42 3.34 11.44 16.59
CA GLU A 42 4.17 12.21 15.66
C GLU A 42 5.65 12.14 16.07
N GLU A 43 5.94 12.20 17.37
CA GLU A 43 7.30 12.04 17.92
C GLU A 43 7.91 10.68 17.53
N ASP A 44 7.20 9.57 17.75
CA ASP A 44 7.70 8.23 17.40
C ASP A 44 7.83 8.06 15.89
N LEU A 45 6.97 8.69 15.10
CA LEU A 45 7.03 8.69 13.64
C LEU A 45 8.29 9.40 13.15
N LEU A 46 8.57 10.60 13.67
CA LEU A 46 9.78 11.35 13.38
C LEU A 46 11.04 10.61 13.85
N LYS A 47 11.01 10.02 15.04
CA LYS A 47 12.10 9.20 15.59
C LYS A 47 12.37 7.97 14.73
N SER A 48 11.33 7.32 14.23
CA SER A 48 11.44 6.18 13.30
C SER A 48 12.10 6.59 11.98
N LEU A 49 11.70 7.74 11.42
CA LEU A 49 12.31 8.31 10.21
C LEU A 49 13.79 8.62 10.43
N ASP A 50 14.12 9.38 11.47
CA ASP A 50 15.50 9.76 11.78
C ASP A 50 16.37 8.51 12.06
N THR A 51 15.84 7.52 12.78
CA THR A 51 16.54 6.26 13.04
C THR A 51 16.81 5.49 11.74
N THR A 52 15.87 5.52 10.80
CA THR A 52 16.03 4.88 9.49
C THR A 52 17.11 5.60 8.69
N LEU A 53 17.07 6.93 8.63
CA LEU A 53 18.06 7.73 7.91
C LEU A 53 19.48 7.59 8.47
N ARG A 54 19.65 7.48 9.79
CA ARG A 54 20.97 7.22 10.41
C ARG A 54 21.59 5.88 10.02
N LYS A 55 20.76 4.91 9.60
CA LYS A 55 21.21 3.58 9.15
C LYS A 55 21.48 3.51 7.65
N LYS A 56 21.56 4.66 6.98
CA LYS A 56 21.85 4.75 5.54
C LYS A 56 23.17 4.01 5.23
N PRO A 57 23.18 3.05 4.29
CA PRO A 57 24.35 2.18 4.08
C PRO A 57 25.59 2.89 3.51
N ASN A 58 25.42 3.99 2.77
CA ASN A 58 26.49 4.67 2.06
C ASN A 58 26.26 6.19 1.97
N THR A 59 27.18 6.94 1.35
CA THR A 59 27.07 8.40 1.17
C THR A 59 26.28 8.83 -0.06
N GLY A 60 25.89 7.91 -0.95
CA GLY A 60 25.15 8.17 -2.19
C GLY A 60 23.69 8.64 -2.01
N PRO A 61 22.94 8.84 -3.10
CA PRO A 61 21.57 9.35 -3.05
C PRO A 61 20.61 8.42 -2.29
N VAL A 62 19.53 8.99 -1.76
CA VAL A 62 18.46 8.22 -1.09
C VAL A 62 17.40 7.83 -2.12
N TRP A 63 17.12 6.53 -2.20
CA TRP A 63 16.07 6.00 -3.06
C TRP A 63 14.88 5.51 -2.25
N VAL A 64 13.70 5.49 -2.86
CA VAL A 64 12.51 4.80 -2.34
C VAL A 64 12.13 3.69 -3.30
N PHE A 65 11.95 2.46 -2.81
CA PHE A 65 11.47 1.35 -3.61
C PHE A 65 9.96 1.15 -3.43
N GLY A 66 9.23 1.46 -4.49
CA GLY A 66 7.79 1.28 -4.61
C GLY A 66 7.42 -0.07 -5.22
N TYR A 67 6.59 -0.83 -4.50
CA TYR A 67 6.05 -2.12 -4.95
C TYR A 67 4.52 -2.16 -5.01
N GLY A 68 3.81 -1.24 -4.36
CA GLY A 68 2.35 -1.20 -4.35
C GLY A 68 1.86 0.09 -4.95
N SER A 69 1.01 0.80 -4.21
CA SER A 69 0.42 2.07 -4.61
C SER A 69 1.41 3.17 -4.97
N LEU A 70 2.66 3.08 -4.52
CA LEU A 70 3.72 3.99 -4.93
C LEU A 70 4.00 3.93 -6.44
N ILE A 71 3.69 2.82 -7.13
CA ILE A 71 3.93 2.67 -8.56
C ILE A 71 3.04 3.65 -9.38
N TRP A 72 1.77 3.83 -8.99
CA TRP A 72 0.82 4.70 -9.71
C TRP A 72 0.45 5.98 -8.96
N ASN A 73 0.82 6.05 -7.69
CA ASN A 73 0.63 7.22 -6.86
C ASN A 73 1.85 7.36 -5.94
N PRO A 74 3.01 7.81 -6.48
CA PRO A 74 4.26 7.90 -5.72
C PRO A 74 4.15 8.91 -4.57
N MET A 75 3.44 10.03 -4.78
CA MET A 75 3.35 11.14 -3.81
C MET A 75 4.72 11.66 -3.37
N LEU A 76 5.69 11.60 -4.28
CA LEU A 76 7.09 11.97 -4.07
C LEU A 76 7.52 12.95 -5.14
N GLU A 77 8.31 13.93 -4.74
CA GLU A 77 9.21 14.64 -5.65
C GLU A 77 10.48 13.78 -5.81
N TYR A 78 10.83 13.47 -7.06
CA TYR A 78 11.97 12.61 -7.37
C TYR A 78 12.71 13.11 -8.62
N VAL A 79 14.03 12.91 -8.65
CA VAL A 79 14.91 13.27 -9.78
C VAL A 79 14.67 12.33 -10.95
N THR A 80 14.65 11.02 -10.66
CA THR A 80 14.45 9.97 -11.64
C THR A 80 13.79 8.75 -11.02
N LYS A 81 13.23 7.89 -11.87
CA LYS A 81 12.73 6.57 -11.47
C LYS A 81 13.34 5.49 -12.35
N ARG A 82 13.68 4.35 -11.75
CA ARG A 82 14.27 3.20 -12.45
C ARG A 82 13.49 1.92 -12.14
N PRO A 83 13.20 1.06 -13.12
CA PRO A 83 12.81 -0.33 -12.86
C PRO A 83 13.85 -1.02 -12.00
N ALA A 84 13.41 -1.67 -10.94
CA ALA A 84 14.30 -2.27 -9.97
C ALA A 84 13.78 -3.61 -9.45
N ARG A 85 14.71 -4.46 -9.01
CA ARG A 85 14.40 -5.71 -8.30
C ARG A 85 15.08 -5.72 -6.93
N ILE A 86 14.32 -6.08 -5.90
CA ILE A 86 14.86 -6.42 -4.58
C ILE A 86 14.79 -7.93 -4.36
N ARG A 87 15.76 -8.48 -3.62
CA ARG A 87 15.79 -9.89 -3.20
C ARG A 87 15.49 -10.00 -1.71
N GLY A 88 15.03 -11.18 -1.27
CA GLY A 88 14.68 -11.45 0.13
C GLY A 88 13.27 -11.01 0.53
N TYR A 89 12.51 -10.42 -0.40
CA TYR A 89 11.11 -10.03 -0.21
C TYR A 89 10.29 -10.30 -1.46
N HIS A 90 9.01 -10.60 -1.28
CA HIS A 90 8.04 -10.74 -2.35
C HIS A 90 6.76 -10.00 -2.01
N ARG A 91 6.08 -9.51 -3.05
CA ARG A 91 4.82 -8.79 -2.93
C ARG A 91 3.64 -9.75 -2.82
N GLY A 92 2.68 -9.41 -1.98
CA GLY A 92 1.39 -10.09 -1.90
C GLY A 92 0.39 -9.32 -1.05
N PHE A 93 -0.87 -9.75 -1.08
CA PHE A 93 -1.93 -9.23 -0.22
C PHE A 93 -1.76 -9.80 1.20
N TYR A 94 -0.91 -9.15 1.99
CA TYR A 94 -0.53 -9.59 3.33
C TYR A 94 -0.98 -8.65 4.44
N CYS A 95 -1.75 -7.62 4.09
CA CYS A 95 -2.17 -6.57 5.00
C CYS A 95 -3.68 -6.37 4.95
N TRP A 96 -4.35 -6.59 6.09
CA TRP A 96 -5.76 -6.24 6.28
C TRP A 96 -5.95 -4.72 6.20
N SER A 97 -6.87 -4.29 5.34
CA SER A 97 -7.25 -2.90 5.19
C SER A 97 -8.65 -2.67 5.74
N ARG A 98 -8.72 -2.04 6.91
CA ARG A 98 -9.96 -1.80 7.66
C ARG A 98 -10.54 -0.40 7.47
N ILE A 99 -9.83 0.46 6.75
CA ILE A 99 -10.20 1.88 6.53
C ILE A 99 -10.12 2.21 5.04
N ASN A 100 -8.98 1.92 4.42
CA ASN A 100 -8.65 2.43 3.08
C ASN A 100 -9.38 1.68 1.97
N ARG A 101 -9.29 0.34 1.99
CA ARG A 101 -9.82 -0.56 0.95
C ARG A 101 -10.86 -1.56 1.50
N GLY A 102 -11.32 -1.32 2.72
CA GLY A 102 -12.37 -2.07 3.39
C GLY A 102 -12.91 -1.27 4.57
N SER A 103 -13.88 -1.85 5.26
CA SER A 103 -14.33 -1.40 6.57
C SER A 103 -13.89 -2.42 7.62
N PRO A 104 -14.12 -2.20 8.91
CA PRO A 104 -13.72 -3.23 9.87
C PRO A 104 -14.71 -4.39 9.97
N GLU A 105 -15.97 -4.19 9.58
CA GLU A 105 -16.93 -5.28 9.39
C GLU A 105 -16.57 -6.11 8.16
N LYS A 106 -16.13 -5.45 7.08
CA LYS A 106 -15.72 -6.07 5.81
C LYS A 106 -14.30 -5.62 5.43
N PRO A 107 -13.26 -6.18 6.08
CA PRO A 107 -11.88 -5.80 5.83
C PRO A 107 -11.46 -6.18 4.42
N GLY A 108 -10.84 -5.22 3.74
CA GLY A 108 -10.19 -5.44 2.45
C GLY A 108 -8.74 -5.88 2.62
N LEU A 109 -8.02 -5.95 1.51
CA LEU A 109 -6.61 -6.30 1.49
C LEU A 109 -5.81 -5.26 0.73
N VAL A 110 -4.61 -4.97 1.21
CA VAL A 110 -3.61 -4.18 0.48
C VAL A 110 -2.30 -4.95 0.37
N LEU A 111 -1.47 -4.55 -0.60
CA LEU A 111 -0.19 -5.19 -0.82
C LEU A 111 0.78 -4.84 0.30
N ALA A 112 1.60 -5.82 0.66
CA ALA A 112 2.80 -5.62 1.44
C ALA A 112 3.95 -6.47 0.90
N LEU A 113 5.17 -6.14 1.31
CA LEU A 113 6.32 -7.02 1.14
C LEU A 113 6.46 -7.94 2.35
N ASP A 114 6.51 -9.24 2.09
CA ASP A 114 6.83 -10.26 3.09
C ASP A 114 8.13 -10.99 2.72
N ARG A 115 8.75 -11.62 3.71
CA ARG A 115 10.08 -12.24 3.60
C ARG A 115 10.10 -13.37 2.57
N GLY A 116 11.23 -13.50 1.89
CA GLY A 116 11.52 -14.54 0.89
C GLY A 116 11.27 -14.09 -0.55
N GLY A 117 11.92 -14.75 -1.50
CA GLY A 117 11.73 -14.52 -2.93
C GLY A 117 12.38 -13.22 -3.45
N SER A 118 11.73 -12.61 -4.44
CA SER A 118 12.14 -11.32 -5.01
C SER A 118 10.91 -10.51 -5.43
N CYS A 119 11.06 -9.19 -5.48
CA CYS A 119 10.01 -8.28 -5.92
C CYS A 119 10.55 -7.32 -6.97
N ARG A 120 9.81 -7.15 -8.06
CA ARG A 120 10.05 -6.10 -9.05
C ARG A 120 9.15 -4.90 -8.77
N GLY A 121 9.71 -3.72 -8.89
CA GLY A 121 9.08 -2.44 -8.58
C GLY A 121 9.81 -1.30 -9.26
N LEU A 122 9.62 -0.10 -8.73
CA LEU A 122 10.31 1.12 -9.16
C LEU A 122 11.14 1.67 -8.01
N ALA A 123 12.37 2.08 -8.28
CA ALA A 123 13.20 2.86 -7.39
C ALA A 123 13.13 4.33 -7.80
N TYR A 124 12.76 5.22 -6.87
CA TYR A 124 12.67 6.67 -7.07
C TYR A 124 13.82 7.35 -6.36
N GLU A 125 14.63 8.13 -7.08
CA GLU A 125 15.72 8.91 -6.50
C GLU A 125 15.18 10.22 -5.93
N LEU A 126 15.36 10.45 -4.64
CA LEU A 126 14.93 11.69 -4.01
C LEU A 126 15.98 12.80 -4.23
N THR A 127 15.53 14.06 -4.34
CA THR A 127 16.45 15.20 -4.33
C THR A 127 17.07 15.35 -2.94
N THR A 128 18.37 15.62 -2.86
CA THR A 128 19.12 15.74 -1.60
C THR A 128 18.48 16.73 -0.64
N GLU A 129 17.95 17.83 -1.17
CA GLU A 129 17.33 18.92 -0.42
C GLU A 129 15.95 18.55 0.13
N SER A 130 15.26 17.59 -0.49
CA SER A 130 13.88 17.22 -0.13
C SER A 130 13.78 15.90 0.63
N VAL A 131 14.85 15.10 0.75
CA VAL A 131 14.83 13.74 1.33
C VAL A 131 14.00 13.66 2.60
N LYS A 132 14.25 14.52 3.59
CA LYS A 132 13.53 14.45 4.88
C LYS A 132 12.06 14.81 4.73
N LYS A 133 11.73 15.82 3.91
CA LYS A 133 10.36 16.25 3.62
C LYS A 133 9.58 15.14 2.91
N GLU A 134 10.14 14.60 1.83
CA GLU A 134 9.48 13.57 1.01
C GLU A 134 9.30 12.26 1.77
N LEU A 135 10.31 11.85 2.54
CA LEU A 135 10.16 10.67 3.40
C LEU A 135 9.15 10.92 4.54
N LEU A 136 9.04 12.13 5.08
CA LEU A 136 8.02 12.42 6.09
C LEU A 136 6.61 12.24 5.54
N ILE A 137 6.35 12.69 4.30
CA ILE A 137 5.08 12.47 3.61
C ILE A 137 4.80 10.96 3.47
N LEU A 138 5.80 10.17 3.08
CA LEU A 138 5.66 8.72 3.01
C LEU A 138 5.46 8.06 4.39
N TRP A 139 6.13 8.54 5.43
CA TRP A 139 5.95 8.02 6.79
C TRP A 139 4.52 8.29 7.27
N ARG A 140 3.99 9.50 7.05
CA ARG A 140 2.59 9.82 7.33
C ARG A 140 1.63 8.98 6.48
N ARG A 141 2.01 8.56 5.29
CA ARG A 141 1.18 7.68 4.46
C ARG A 141 1.18 6.22 4.92
N GLU A 142 2.37 5.66 5.17
CA GLU A 142 2.55 4.21 5.32
C GLU A 142 2.70 3.78 6.80
N MET A 143 3.29 4.62 7.65
CA MET A 143 3.70 4.24 9.01
C MET A 143 2.66 4.57 10.10
N LEU A 144 1.59 5.31 9.77
CA LEU A 144 0.59 5.76 10.77
C LEU A 144 0.01 4.60 11.60
N GLY A 145 -0.37 3.50 10.95
CA GLY A 145 -0.99 2.35 11.60
C GLY A 145 -0.02 1.34 12.25
N LYS A 146 1.29 1.62 12.30
CA LYS A 146 2.33 0.68 12.80
C LYS A 146 2.28 -0.70 12.13
N VAL A 147 1.85 -0.75 10.87
CA VAL A 147 1.71 -2.02 10.12
C VAL A 147 3.00 -2.41 9.41
N TYR A 148 3.83 -1.43 9.06
CA TYR A 148 5.08 -1.64 8.34
C TYR A 148 6.30 -1.34 9.19
N VAL A 149 7.42 -1.95 8.80
CA VAL A 149 8.76 -1.61 9.26
C VAL A 149 9.55 -1.04 8.07
N PRO A 150 10.14 0.16 8.18
CA PRO A 150 11.00 0.69 7.14
C PRO A 150 12.31 -0.10 7.09
N LYS A 151 12.77 -0.42 5.88
CA LYS A 151 14.00 -1.18 5.63
C LYS A 151 14.80 -0.57 4.50
N TRP A 152 16.11 -0.47 4.72
CA TRP A 152 17.07 -0.31 3.63
C TRP A 152 17.20 -1.64 2.88
N VAL A 153 17.05 -1.58 1.57
CA VAL A 153 17.17 -2.71 0.64
C VAL A 153 18.09 -2.32 -0.51
N ARG A 154 18.91 -3.28 -0.93
CA ARG A 154 19.75 -3.13 -2.12
C ARG A 154 18.93 -3.49 -3.35
N ALA A 155 18.61 -2.50 -4.17
CA ALA A 155 17.77 -2.65 -5.36
C ALA A 155 18.64 -2.76 -6.62
N GLU A 156 18.47 -3.85 -7.36
CA GLU A 156 19.13 -4.13 -8.64
C GLU A 156 18.39 -3.36 -9.75
N THR A 157 19.07 -2.40 -10.38
CA THR A 157 18.58 -1.66 -11.56
C THR A 157 19.43 -2.02 -12.79
N GLN A 158 19.03 -1.57 -13.98
CA GLN A 158 19.84 -1.76 -15.20
C GLN A 158 21.17 -1.01 -15.14
N GLU A 159 21.23 0.08 -14.38
CA GLU A 159 22.42 0.93 -14.21
C GLU A 159 23.27 0.53 -13.00
N GLY A 160 22.95 -0.61 -12.36
CA GLY A 160 23.64 -1.10 -11.17
C GLY A 160 22.77 -1.07 -9.92
N TYR A 161 23.40 -1.28 -8.77
CA TYR A 161 22.70 -1.34 -7.49
C TYR A 161 22.53 0.03 -6.85
N VAL A 162 21.34 0.29 -6.31
CA VAL A 162 21.04 1.48 -5.49
C VAL A 162 20.52 1.04 -4.11
N ASP A 163 20.80 1.84 -3.08
CA ASP A 163 20.25 1.63 -1.74
C ASP A 163 18.95 2.40 -1.58
N ALA A 164 17.86 1.67 -1.34
CA ALA A 164 16.52 2.21 -1.28
C ALA A 164 15.84 1.90 0.05
N ILE A 165 14.97 2.80 0.50
CA ILE A 165 14.03 2.57 1.58
C ILE A 165 12.78 1.91 1.01
N THR A 166 12.30 0.87 1.67
CA THR A 166 10.98 0.29 1.41
C THR A 166 10.28 -0.07 2.71
N PHE A 167 8.99 -0.38 2.63
CA PHE A 167 8.13 -0.70 3.77
C PHE A 167 7.74 -2.17 3.72
N VAL A 168 8.19 -2.95 4.70
CA VAL A 168 7.88 -4.39 4.79
C VAL A 168 6.86 -4.65 5.88
N ILE A 169 6.01 -5.66 5.72
CA ILE A 169 4.99 -5.98 6.73
C ILE A 169 5.64 -6.38 8.05
N ASP A 170 5.16 -5.81 9.15
CA ASP A 170 5.48 -6.33 10.48
C ASP A 170 4.63 -7.59 10.73
N ARG A 171 5.25 -8.76 10.78
CA ARG A 171 4.55 -10.02 11.04
C ARG A 171 3.96 -10.12 12.46
N SER A 172 4.38 -9.25 13.39
CA SER A 172 3.78 -9.12 14.73
C SER A 172 2.52 -8.24 14.73
N SER A 173 2.29 -7.48 13.66
CA SER A 173 1.09 -6.64 13.53
C SER A 173 -0.16 -7.50 13.38
N ALA A 174 -1.23 -7.10 14.07
CA ALA A 174 -2.56 -7.69 13.89
C ALA A 174 -3.12 -7.51 12.46
N ALA A 175 -2.53 -6.61 11.66
CA ALA A 175 -2.90 -6.43 10.26
C ALA A 175 -2.25 -7.48 9.34
N TYR A 176 -1.24 -8.24 9.79
CA TYR A 176 -0.61 -9.27 8.98
C TYR A 176 -1.56 -10.46 8.79
N THR A 177 -1.90 -10.75 7.54
CA THR A 177 -2.88 -11.80 7.20
C THR A 177 -2.24 -13.19 7.10
N GLY A 178 -0.92 -13.26 6.99
CA GLY A 178 -0.27 -14.45 6.43
C GLY A 178 -0.66 -14.70 4.97
N LYS A 179 -0.32 -15.87 4.46
CA LYS A 179 -0.64 -16.25 3.07
C LYS A 179 -2.10 -16.69 2.99
N LEU A 180 -2.89 -15.96 2.21
CA LEU A 180 -4.23 -16.37 1.79
C LEU A 180 -4.17 -17.09 0.43
N ASP A 181 -5.10 -18.02 0.20
CA ASP A 181 -5.33 -18.58 -1.12
C ASP A 181 -5.93 -17.53 -2.08
N GLU A 182 -5.76 -17.77 -3.38
CA GLU A 182 -6.14 -16.76 -4.38
C GLU A 182 -7.64 -16.52 -4.45
N ASP A 183 -8.45 -17.56 -4.25
CA ASP A 183 -9.91 -17.43 -4.33
C ASP A 183 -10.44 -16.64 -3.14
N ARG A 184 -9.86 -16.82 -1.95
CA ARG A 184 -10.15 -16.00 -0.78
C ARG A 184 -9.75 -14.55 -0.98
N VAL A 185 -8.57 -14.28 -1.55
CA VAL A 185 -8.15 -12.90 -1.89
C VAL A 185 -9.16 -12.26 -2.85
N VAL A 186 -9.59 -12.98 -3.89
CA VAL A 186 -10.56 -12.47 -4.87
C VAL A 186 -11.94 -12.23 -4.24
N SER A 187 -12.45 -13.16 -3.42
CA SER A 187 -13.72 -12.98 -2.70
C SER A 187 -13.70 -11.73 -1.82
N ILE A 188 -12.64 -11.55 -1.02
CA ILE A 188 -12.48 -10.33 -0.20
C ILE A 188 -12.42 -9.09 -1.08
N ALA A 189 -11.68 -9.15 -2.20
CA ALA A 189 -11.55 -8.01 -3.10
C ALA A 189 -12.89 -7.58 -3.72
N ILE A 190 -13.81 -8.50 -3.98
CA ILE A 190 -15.15 -8.23 -4.52
C ILE A 190 -16.03 -7.51 -3.48
N GLU A 191 -16.00 -7.96 -2.24
CA GLU A 191 -16.93 -7.50 -1.20
C GLU A 191 -16.46 -6.26 -0.44
N ALA A 192 -15.15 -6.05 -0.34
CA ALA A 192 -14.58 -5.01 0.50
C ALA A 192 -14.53 -3.64 -0.19
N SER A 193 -15.06 -2.64 0.52
CA SER A 193 -15.03 -1.23 0.13
C SER A 193 -14.63 -0.38 1.32
N GLY A 194 -13.72 0.56 1.09
CA GLY A 194 -13.25 1.50 2.11
C GLY A 194 -13.31 2.94 1.64
N HIS A 195 -12.79 3.83 2.46
CA HIS A 195 -12.81 5.27 2.25
C HIS A 195 -12.13 5.70 0.94
N TYR A 196 -11.08 4.99 0.51
CA TYR A 196 -10.32 5.29 -0.71
C TYR A 196 -10.70 4.43 -1.92
N GLY A 197 -11.87 3.78 -1.87
CA GLY A 197 -12.41 2.95 -2.93
C GLY A 197 -12.35 1.45 -2.60
N THR A 198 -12.69 0.62 -3.58
CA THR A 198 -12.80 -0.83 -3.36
C THR A 198 -11.44 -1.52 -3.35
N CYS A 199 -11.38 -2.67 -2.68
CA CYS A 199 -10.22 -3.56 -2.78
C CYS A 199 -10.04 -4.10 -4.21
N SER A 200 -11.14 -4.27 -4.95
CA SER A 200 -11.12 -4.60 -6.39
C SER A 200 -10.38 -3.55 -7.21
N ASP A 201 -10.72 -2.27 -7.05
CA ASP A 201 -10.10 -1.17 -7.81
C ASP A 201 -8.61 -1.11 -7.53
N TYR A 202 -8.21 -1.33 -6.27
CA TYR A 202 -6.81 -1.37 -5.88
C TYR A 202 -6.05 -2.50 -6.58
N LEU A 203 -6.59 -3.72 -6.63
CA LEU A 203 -5.97 -4.84 -7.35
C LEU A 203 -5.87 -4.56 -8.86
N ILE A 204 -6.94 -4.05 -9.47
CA ILE A 204 -6.97 -3.75 -10.90
C ILE A 204 -5.97 -2.63 -11.24
N GLU A 205 -5.94 -1.56 -10.45
CA GLU A 205 -5.00 -0.46 -10.65
C GLU A 205 -3.56 -0.96 -10.51
N THR A 206 -3.28 -1.76 -9.49
CA THR A 206 -1.96 -2.42 -9.34
C THR A 206 -1.57 -3.17 -10.61
N ALA A 207 -2.44 -4.04 -11.12
CA ALA A 207 -2.14 -4.83 -12.30
C ALA A 207 -1.92 -3.94 -13.54
N LYS A 208 -2.74 -2.91 -13.74
CA LYS A 208 -2.58 -1.96 -14.85
C LYS A 208 -1.25 -1.24 -14.78
N SER A 209 -0.88 -0.71 -13.61
CA SER A 209 0.36 0.06 -13.47
C SER A 209 1.60 -0.82 -13.57
N LEU A 210 1.56 -2.06 -13.06
CA LEU A 210 2.64 -3.01 -13.29
C LEU A 210 2.82 -3.32 -14.79
N LYS A 211 1.71 -3.49 -15.52
CA LYS A 211 1.76 -3.70 -16.96
C LYS A 211 2.32 -2.49 -17.70
N HIS A 212 1.86 -1.28 -17.35
CA HIS A 212 2.34 -0.01 -17.92
C HIS A 212 3.85 0.19 -17.74
N GLU A 213 4.36 -0.13 -16.55
CA GLU A 213 5.78 -0.01 -16.22
C GLU A 213 6.61 -1.23 -16.68
N ASN A 214 6.03 -2.13 -17.50
CA ASN A 214 6.65 -3.36 -18.00
C ASN A 214 7.17 -4.29 -16.89
N ILE A 215 6.56 -4.25 -15.71
CA ILE A 215 6.89 -5.10 -14.56
C ILE A 215 6.08 -6.39 -14.63
N GLN A 216 6.78 -7.50 -14.84
CA GLN A 216 6.18 -8.83 -14.84
C GLN A 216 5.88 -9.32 -13.42
N ASP A 217 4.60 -9.53 -13.11
CA ASP A 217 4.13 -10.16 -11.87
C ASP A 217 2.99 -11.14 -12.16
N LYS A 218 3.35 -12.40 -12.34
CA LYS A 218 2.40 -13.48 -12.69
C LYS A 218 1.28 -13.63 -11.65
N LYS A 219 1.58 -13.42 -10.37
CA LYS A 219 0.61 -13.60 -9.28
C LYS A 219 -0.42 -12.49 -9.29
N ILE A 220 0.01 -11.23 -9.39
CA ILE A 220 -0.91 -10.09 -9.44
C ILE A 220 -1.77 -10.15 -10.71
N PHE A 221 -1.19 -10.47 -11.87
CA PHE A 221 -1.98 -10.61 -13.10
C PHE A 221 -2.98 -11.76 -13.04
N ARG A 222 -2.62 -12.90 -12.44
CA ARG A 222 -3.56 -14.01 -12.22
C ARG A 222 -4.71 -13.62 -11.30
N LEU A 223 -4.43 -12.93 -10.19
CA LEU A 223 -5.46 -12.42 -9.28
C LEU A 223 -6.40 -11.43 -9.97
N ALA A 224 -5.86 -10.49 -10.74
CA ALA A 224 -6.66 -9.51 -11.48
C ALA A 224 -7.56 -10.19 -12.53
N ASN A 225 -7.04 -11.17 -13.27
CA ASN A 225 -7.84 -11.93 -14.23
C ASN A 225 -8.95 -12.72 -13.52
N LYS A 226 -8.64 -13.45 -12.44
CA LYS A 226 -9.66 -14.16 -11.64
C LYS A 226 -10.76 -13.22 -11.14
N LEU A 227 -10.38 -12.04 -10.64
CA LEU A 227 -11.32 -11.01 -10.20
C LEU A 227 -12.25 -10.55 -11.33
N LEU A 228 -11.69 -10.22 -12.50
CA LEU A 228 -12.47 -9.76 -13.65
C LEU A 228 -13.41 -10.86 -14.18
N THR A 229 -12.96 -12.10 -14.29
CA THR A 229 -13.80 -13.24 -14.67
C THR A 229 -14.97 -13.40 -13.70
N ARG A 230 -14.69 -13.39 -12.38
CA ARG A 230 -15.74 -13.57 -11.37
C ARG A 230 -16.74 -12.42 -11.37
N LYS A 231 -16.30 -11.17 -11.53
CA LYS A 231 -17.20 -10.01 -11.67
C LYS A 231 -18.05 -10.05 -12.94
N GLY A 232 -17.50 -10.51 -14.06
CA GLY A 232 -18.23 -10.67 -15.32
C GLY A 232 -19.34 -11.73 -15.25
N HIS A 233 -19.17 -12.77 -14.43
CA HIS A 233 -20.24 -13.75 -14.17
C HIS A 233 -21.38 -13.15 -13.34
N PHE A 234 -21.09 -12.32 -12.33
CA PHE A 234 -22.13 -11.64 -11.53
C PHE A 234 -22.97 -10.65 -12.36
N SER A 235 -22.37 -9.93 -13.31
CA SER A 235 -23.12 -9.00 -14.17
C SER A 235 -24.05 -9.70 -15.19
N ASN A 236 -23.80 -10.97 -15.50
CA ASN A 236 -24.62 -11.74 -16.44
C ASN A 236 -25.75 -12.54 -15.77
N THR A 237 -25.68 -12.80 -14.47
CA THR A 237 -26.73 -13.51 -13.72
C THR A 237 -27.85 -12.60 -13.22
N ASP A 238 -27.61 -11.28 -13.14
CA ASP A 238 -28.60 -10.29 -12.70
C ASP A 238 -29.48 -9.75 -13.86
N ASN A 239 -29.37 -10.34 -15.06
CA ASN A 239 -30.06 -9.91 -16.29
C ASN A 239 -30.97 -10.98 -16.91
N GLU A 240 -31.38 -12.02 -16.18
CA GLU A 240 -32.50 -12.84 -16.62
C GLU A 240 -33.83 -12.11 -16.31
N PRO A 241 -34.61 -11.69 -17.31
CA PRO A 241 -35.94 -11.17 -17.03
C PRO A 241 -36.80 -12.33 -16.54
N THR A 242 -37.37 -12.17 -15.34
CA THR A 242 -38.51 -12.98 -14.87
C THR A 242 -39.67 -12.79 -15.83
N ASN A 243 -39.71 -13.59 -16.88
CA ASN A 243 -40.85 -13.68 -17.78
C ASN A 243 -41.81 -14.70 -17.19
N ASN A 244 -42.65 -14.25 -16.25
CA ASN A 244 -43.79 -15.04 -15.79
C ASN A 244 -44.99 -14.74 -16.70
N LYS A 245 -45.50 -15.83 -17.28
CA LYS A 245 -46.78 -15.95 -17.97
C LYS A 245 -47.96 -15.49 -17.10
#